data_AF-A0A925Y4J7-F1
#
_entry.id   AF-A0A925Y4J7-F1
#
_cell.length_a   1.000
_cell.length_b   1.000
_cell.length_c   1.000
_cell.angle_alpha   90.00
_cell.angle_beta   90.00
_cell.angle_gamma   90.00
#
_symmetry.space_group_name_H-M   'P 1'
#
loop_
_entity.id
_entity.type
_entity.pdbx_description
1 polymer ?
#
loop_
_entity_poly.entity_id
_entity_poly.type
_entity_poly.pdbx_seq_one_letter_code
_entity_poly.pdbx_strand_id
1 'polypeptide(L)'
;MRVLLAIISLCLLPLAAVAQHSPMAIDAIDSMVTSLADTLVAREGGTSFSFSISPHPDADWIAGIISRRVLLLGGTVHKTNESEHPGIHIAISDVSTRYNIVESTDSIVRTIIVRLDAYKGSSSQSGFVALPTLRRQDVITRSEALVGDSRQHTGSHGDVPLVPSSFWDDIAQPVVFIAAAATTVLLLFTVRSQ
;
A
#
# COMPACT_ATOMS: atom_id res chain seq x y z
N MET A 1 -52.11 -7.80 -20.53
CA MET A 1 -51.18 -8.78 -19.95
C MET A 1 -49.75 -8.77 -20.55
N ARG A 2 -49.42 -7.93 -21.54
CA ARG A 2 -48.07 -7.84 -22.12
C ARG A 2 -47.20 -6.69 -21.55
N VAL A 3 -47.82 -5.71 -20.90
CA VAL A 3 -47.11 -4.53 -20.33
C VAL A 3 -46.50 -4.84 -18.96
N LEU A 4 -47.09 -5.76 -18.19
CA LEU A 4 -46.57 -6.11 -16.86
C LEU A 4 -45.24 -6.90 -16.90
N LEU A 5 -45.00 -7.66 -17.98
CA LEU A 5 -43.78 -8.46 -18.15
C LEU A 5 -42.55 -7.59 -18.49
N ALA A 6 -42.73 -6.41 -19.10
CA ALA A 6 -41.63 -5.51 -19.41
C ALA A 6 -41.08 -4.79 -18.16
N ILE A 7 -41.93 -4.57 -17.15
CA ILE A 7 -41.54 -3.86 -15.92
C ILE A 7 -40.73 -4.80 -15.00
N ILE A 8 -41.06 -6.09 -14.96
CA ILE A 8 -40.32 -7.08 -14.15
C ILE A 8 -38.92 -7.34 -14.75
N SER A 9 -38.77 -7.26 -16.08
CA SER A 9 -37.47 -7.45 -16.74
C SER A 9 -36.49 -6.28 -16.56
N LEU A 10 -36.96 -5.10 -16.16
CA LEU A 10 -36.11 -3.91 -15.94
C LEU A 10 -35.55 -3.82 -14.52
N CYS A 11 -36.07 -4.61 -13.57
CA CYS A 11 -35.61 -4.64 -12.17
C CYS A 11 -34.57 -5.73 -11.88
N LEU A 12 -34.15 -6.50 -12.88
CA LEU A 12 -33.06 -7.49 -12.80
C LEU A 12 -31.78 -6.98 -13.46
N LEU A 13 -31.50 -5.67 -13.36
CA LEU A 13 -30.13 -5.21 -13.55
C LEU A 13 -29.34 -5.75 -12.36
N PRO A 14 -28.40 -6.70 -12.53
CA PRO A 14 -27.49 -7.02 -11.47
C PRO A 14 -26.76 -5.71 -11.16
N LEU A 15 -26.94 -5.21 -9.94
CA LEU A 15 -26.04 -4.24 -9.36
C LEU A 15 -24.69 -4.99 -9.30
N ALA A 16 -23.95 -4.95 -10.40
CA ALA A 16 -22.58 -5.41 -10.42
C ALA A 16 -21.87 -4.45 -9.48
N ALA A 17 -21.73 -4.85 -8.22
CA ALA A 17 -20.77 -4.27 -7.31
C ALA A 17 -19.44 -4.39 -8.05
N VAL A 18 -19.03 -3.30 -8.69
CA VAL A 18 -17.72 -3.21 -9.30
C VAL A 18 -16.79 -3.35 -8.12
N ALA A 19 -16.21 -4.54 -7.95
CA ALA A 19 -15.11 -4.74 -7.02
C ALA A 19 -14.04 -3.77 -7.49
N GLN A 20 -13.93 -2.61 -6.82
CA GLN A 20 -12.93 -1.61 -7.16
C GLN A 20 -11.60 -2.25 -6.80
N HIS A 21 -10.91 -2.76 -7.83
CA HIS A 21 -9.59 -3.33 -7.66
C HIS A 21 -8.69 -2.26 -7.06
N SER A 22 -8.24 -2.50 -5.84
CA SER A 22 -7.34 -1.57 -5.16
C SER A 22 -5.98 -1.61 -5.87
N PRO A 23 -5.38 -0.46 -6.20
CA PRO A 23 -4.09 -0.44 -6.91
C PRO A 23 -3.02 -1.16 -6.09
N MET A 24 -1.97 -1.68 -6.74
CA MET A 24 -0.82 -2.22 -6.02
C MET A 24 -0.12 -1.11 -5.22
N ALA A 25 0.58 -1.47 -4.15
CA ALA A 25 1.24 -0.48 -3.29
C ALA A 25 2.26 0.36 -4.06
N ILE A 26 3.01 -0.28 -4.96
CA ILE A 26 3.98 0.37 -5.83
C ILE A 26 3.33 1.43 -6.74
N ASP A 27 2.20 1.10 -7.38
CA ASP A 27 1.49 2.02 -8.28
C ASP A 27 0.90 3.21 -7.50
N ALA A 28 0.40 2.95 -6.29
CA ALA A 28 -0.13 4.00 -5.43
C ALA A 28 1.00 4.96 -4.99
N ILE A 29 2.17 4.44 -4.60
CA ILE A 29 3.33 5.25 -4.25
C ILE A 29 3.81 6.04 -5.47
N ASP A 30 3.93 5.41 -6.65
CA ASP A 30 4.31 6.08 -7.90
C ASP A 30 3.38 7.25 -8.21
N SER A 31 2.06 7.05 -8.09
CA SER A 31 1.07 8.10 -8.29
C SER A 31 1.19 9.23 -7.25
N MET A 32 1.44 8.89 -5.98
CA MET A 32 1.58 9.87 -4.91
C MET A 32 2.87 10.71 -5.08
N VAL A 33 4.00 10.07 -5.37
CA VAL A 33 5.27 10.76 -5.65
C VAL A 33 5.14 11.62 -6.92
N THR A 34 4.44 11.14 -7.95
CA THR A 34 4.13 11.93 -9.15
C THR A 34 3.35 13.19 -8.81
N SER A 35 2.34 13.11 -7.94
CA SER A 35 1.58 14.27 -7.49
C SER A 35 2.42 15.27 -6.67
N LEU A 36 3.40 14.77 -5.90
CA LEU A 36 4.35 15.62 -5.19
C LEU A 36 5.33 16.30 -6.15
N ALA A 37 5.80 15.58 -7.17
CA ALA A 37 6.63 16.15 -8.23
C ALA A 37 5.89 17.25 -9.01
N ASP A 38 4.60 17.06 -9.31
CA ASP A 38 3.76 18.10 -9.91
C ASP A 38 3.72 19.36 -9.04
N THR A 39 3.58 19.18 -7.73
CA THR A 39 3.57 20.29 -6.76
C THR A 39 4.92 21.00 -6.71
N LEU A 40 6.03 20.26 -6.76
CA LEU A 40 7.38 20.83 -6.79
C LEU A 40 7.61 21.65 -8.06
N VAL A 41 7.30 21.09 -9.23
CA VAL A 41 7.49 21.76 -10.53
C VAL A 41 6.64 23.02 -10.62
N ALA A 42 5.36 22.95 -10.21
CA ALA A 42 4.47 24.10 -10.21
C ALA A 42 4.97 25.23 -9.30
N ARG A 43 5.69 24.91 -8.22
CA ARG A 43 6.24 25.91 -7.29
C ARG A 43 7.57 26.50 -7.71
N GLU A 44 8.41 25.75 -8.42
CA GLU A 44 9.66 26.31 -8.95
C GLU A 44 9.44 27.27 -10.11
N GLY A 45 8.40 27.03 -10.93
CA GLY A 45 8.04 27.92 -12.04
C GLY A 45 9.10 28.04 -13.15
N GLY A 46 10.05 27.09 -13.22
CA GLY A 46 11.14 27.06 -14.19
C GLY A 46 11.10 25.84 -15.11
N THR A 47 11.80 25.94 -16.25
CA THR A 47 11.96 24.84 -17.21
C THR A 47 13.10 23.90 -16.85
N SER A 48 13.97 24.26 -15.90
CA SER A 48 15.08 23.43 -15.43
C SER A 48 14.94 23.14 -13.95
N PHE A 49 15.06 21.87 -13.58
CA PHE A 49 14.87 21.36 -12.23
C PHE A 49 16.13 20.61 -11.80
N SER A 50 16.92 21.24 -10.93
CA SER A 50 18.07 20.61 -10.28
C SER A 50 17.68 20.16 -8.87
N PHE A 51 17.88 18.88 -8.57
CA PHE A 51 17.59 18.37 -7.24
C PHE A 51 18.58 17.30 -6.78
N SER A 52 18.67 17.15 -5.46
CA SER A 52 19.29 16.00 -4.81
C SER A 52 18.30 15.35 -3.83
N ILE A 53 18.50 14.06 -3.54
CA ILE A 53 17.71 13.34 -2.52
C ILE A 53 18.67 12.90 -1.40
N SER A 54 18.27 13.09 -0.14
CA SER A 54 19.03 12.60 1.00
C SER A 54 19.21 11.07 0.95
N PRO A 55 20.27 10.51 1.55
CA PRO A 55 20.48 9.06 1.57
C PRO A 55 19.28 8.29 2.15
N HIS A 56 18.69 7.41 1.33
CA HIS A 56 17.55 6.56 1.69
C HIS A 56 17.54 5.29 0.82
N PRO A 57 17.09 4.12 1.32
CA PRO A 57 17.03 2.88 0.52
C PRO A 57 16.26 3.03 -0.80
N ASP A 58 15.17 3.80 -0.78
CA ASP A 58 14.30 4.04 -1.93
C ASP A 58 14.64 5.34 -2.71
N ALA A 59 15.79 5.98 -2.42
CA ALA A 59 16.13 7.29 -3.00
C ALA A 59 16.20 7.27 -4.53
N ASP A 60 16.84 6.25 -5.12
CA ASP A 60 17.01 6.18 -6.58
C ASP A 60 15.70 5.91 -7.32
N TRP A 61 14.81 5.11 -6.74
CA TRP A 61 13.47 4.87 -7.28
C TRP A 61 12.65 6.16 -7.27
N ILE A 62 12.59 6.86 -6.14
CA ILE A 62 11.88 8.13 -6.00
C ILE A 62 12.47 9.20 -6.91
N ALA A 63 13.80 9.30 -7.00
CA ALA A 63 14.48 10.20 -7.94
C ALA A 63 14.09 9.89 -9.39
N GLY A 64 13.96 8.60 -9.74
CA GLY A 64 13.51 8.16 -11.06
C GLY A 64 12.09 8.61 -11.39
N ILE A 65 11.15 8.48 -10.44
CA ILE A 65 9.76 8.93 -10.62
C ILE A 65 9.71 10.45 -10.81
N ILE A 66 10.39 11.21 -9.95
CA ILE A 66 10.43 12.68 -10.01
C ILE A 66 11.05 13.12 -11.35
N SER A 67 12.20 12.55 -11.72
CA SER A 67 12.88 12.90 -12.97
C SER A 67 12.01 12.63 -14.19
N ARG A 68 11.39 11.44 -14.25
CA ARG A 68 10.47 11.08 -15.34
C ARG A 68 9.31 12.06 -15.41
N ARG A 69 8.74 12.43 -14.27
CA ARG A 69 7.60 13.33 -14.22
C ARG A 69 7.95 14.74 -14.70
N VAL A 70 9.08 15.29 -14.27
CA VAL A 70 9.55 16.61 -14.72
C VAL A 70 9.79 16.61 -16.25
N LEU A 71 10.42 15.57 -16.78
CA LEU A 71 10.63 15.42 -18.23
C LEU A 71 9.31 15.37 -19.00
N LEU A 72 8.29 14.67 -18.48
CA LEU A 72 6.95 14.60 -19.08
C LEU A 72 6.22 15.95 -19.08
N LEU A 73 6.52 16.82 -18.11
CA LEU A 73 6.01 18.19 -18.06
C LEU A 73 6.79 19.16 -18.96
N GLY A 74 7.78 18.67 -19.73
CA GLY A 74 8.59 19.47 -20.64
C GLY A 74 9.77 20.20 -19.99
N GLY A 75 10.12 19.85 -18.75
CA GLY A 75 11.30 20.39 -18.06
C GLY A 75 12.58 19.59 -18.33
N THR A 76 13.73 20.17 -18.03
CA THR A 76 15.04 19.50 -17.98
C THR A 76 15.38 19.14 -16.54
N VAL A 77 15.93 17.95 -16.34
CA VAL A 77 16.27 17.43 -15.01
C VAL A 77 17.77 17.30 -14.85
N HIS A 78 18.29 17.83 -13.74
CA HIS A 78 19.67 17.64 -13.32
C HIS A 78 19.69 17.04 -11.91
N LYS A 79 19.87 15.72 -11.81
CA LYS A 79 20.17 15.07 -10.54
C LYS A 79 21.60 15.45 -10.16
N THR A 80 21.76 16.18 -9.07
CA THR A 80 23.06 16.61 -8.56
C THR A 80 23.33 15.95 -7.22
N ASN A 81 24.61 15.88 -6.84
CA ASN A 81 24.97 15.47 -5.48
C ASN A 81 24.66 16.61 -4.48
N GLU A 82 24.50 16.29 -3.19
CA GLU A 82 24.35 17.32 -2.14
C GLU A 82 25.48 18.35 -2.17
N SER A 83 26.71 17.92 -2.49
CA SER A 83 27.91 18.78 -2.58
C SER A 83 27.88 19.78 -3.74
N GLU A 84 27.02 19.60 -4.74
CA GLU A 84 26.98 20.38 -5.97
C GLU A 84 26.00 21.56 -5.89
N HIS A 85 25.49 21.89 -4.70
CA HIS A 85 24.53 22.98 -4.47
C HIS A 85 23.25 22.81 -5.32
N PRO A 86 22.46 21.74 -5.06
CA PRO A 86 21.20 21.52 -5.76
C PRO A 86 20.26 22.72 -5.62
N GLY A 87 19.46 22.98 -6.66
CA GLY A 87 18.36 23.94 -6.56
C GLY A 87 17.36 23.54 -5.48
N ILE A 88 17.06 22.25 -5.39
CA ILE A 88 16.18 21.65 -4.38
C ILE A 88 16.81 20.43 -3.73
N HIS A 89 16.80 20.38 -2.42
CA HIS A 89 17.13 19.20 -1.64
C HIS A 89 15.85 18.51 -1.14
N ILE A 90 15.71 17.20 -1.38
CA ILE A 90 14.53 16.41 -1.01
C ILE A 90 14.93 15.35 0.02
N ALA A 91 14.28 15.35 1.18
CA ALA A 91 14.41 14.32 2.19
C ALA A 91 13.18 13.40 2.16
N ILE A 92 13.40 12.10 2.23
CA ILE A 92 12.32 11.11 2.32
C ILE A 92 12.02 10.89 3.81
N SER A 93 10.90 11.43 4.28
CA SER A 93 10.54 11.41 5.70
C SER A 93 9.73 10.17 6.08
N ASP A 94 8.80 9.75 5.21
CA ASP A 94 8.03 8.51 5.38
C ASP A 94 7.53 8.03 4.02
N VAL A 95 7.97 6.85 3.60
CA VAL A 95 7.35 6.11 2.49
C VAL A 95 7.11 4.71 3.02
N SER A 96 5.87 4.39 3.35
CA SER A 96 5.54 3.13 3.98
C SER A 96 4.15 2.62 3.64
N THR A 97 4.04 1.30 3.62
CA THR A 97 2.78 0.56 3.54
C THR A 97 2.54 -0.13 4.87
N ARG A 98 1.38 0.10 5.48
CA ARG A 98 1.03 -0.44 6.80
C ARG A 98 -0.32 -1.12 6.74
N TYR A 99 -0.45 -2.25 7.43
CA TYR A 99 -1.68 -3.02 7.48
C TYR A 99 -2.24 -3.02 8.91
N ASN A 100 -3.55 -2.77 9.04
CA ASN A 100 -4.26 -2.84 10.31
C ASN A 100 -5.44 -3.79 10.22
N ILE A 101 -5.75 -4.46 11.32
CA ILE A 101 -6.86 -5.41 11.42
C ILE A 101 -8.20 -4.65 11.36
N VAL A 102 -9.17 -5.23 10.65
CA VAL A 102 -10.60 -4.86 10.71
C VAL A 102 -11.34 -5.96 11.48
N GLU A 103 -12.50 -5.66 12.05
CA GLU A 103 -13.36 -6.65 12.74
C GLU A 103 -13.76 -7.86 11.86
N SER A 104 -13.62 -7.74 10.53
CA SER A 104 -13.84 -8.83 9.58
C SER A 104 -12.66 -9.82 9.55
N THR A 105 -12.97 -11.12 9.45
CA THR A 105 -12.01 -12.21 9.50
C THR A 105 -10.99 -12.22 8.36
N ASP A 106 -11.32 -11.69 7.16
CA ASP A 106 -10.42 -11.69 5.99
C ASP A 106 -10.01 -10.29 5.49
N SER A 107 -10.73 -9.24 5.90
CA SER A 107 -10.41 -7.87 5.48
C SER A 107 -9.38 -7.19 6.39
N ILE A 108 -8.49 -6.41 5.78
CA ILE A 108 -7.52 -5.55 6.46
C ILE A 108 -7.55 -4.15 5.86
N VAL A 109 -7.18 -3.16 6.67
CA VAL A 109 -6.95 -1.80 6.19
C VAL A 109 -5.50 -1.67 5.74
N ARG A 110 -5.28 -1.38 4.46
CA ARG A 110 -3.98 -0.95 3.95
C ARG A 110 -3.90 0.58 4.01
N THR A 111 -2.87 1.10 4.67
CA THR A 111 -2.54 2.53 4.69
C THR A 111 -1.20 2.74 4.01
N ILE A 112 -1.18 3.54 2.95
CA ILE A 112 0.03 3.94 2.23
C ILE A 112 0.29 5.41 2.54
N ILE A 113 1.51 5.72 2.98
CA ILE A 113 1.94 7.06 3.37
C ILE A 113 3.13 7.45 2.50
N VAL A 114 3.06 8.64 1.91
CA VAL A 114 4.20 9.27 1.23
C VAL A 114 4.35 10.68 1.76
N ARG A 115 5.50 10.93 2.38
CA ARG A 115 5.91 12.21 2.93
C ARG A 115 7.34 12.49 2.50
N LEU A 116 7.48 13.55 1.72
CA LEU A 116 8.76 14.10 1.28
C LEU A 116 8.87 15.52 1.84
N ASP A 117 10.01 15.87 2.42
CA ASP A 117 10.32 17.24 2.83
C ASP A 117 11.27 17.84 1.80
N ALA A 118 11.03 19.07 1.35
CA ALA A 118 11.85 19.72 0.33
C ALA A 118 12.38 21.08 0.82
N TYR A 119 13.61 21.41 0.44
CA TYR A 119 14.33 22.60 0.88
C TYR A 119 15.01 23.26 -0.33
N LYS A 120 14.96 24.59 -0.44
CA LYS A 120 15.70 25.36 -1.45
C LYS A 120 17.05 25.79 -0.91
N GLY A 121 18.10 25.61 -1.71
CA GLY A 121 19.44 26.15 -1.44
C GLY A 121 20.29 25.34 -0.44
N SER A 122 21.58 25.73 -0.38
CA SER A 122 22.60 25.10 0.47
C SER A 122 22.60 25.71 1.88
N SER A 123 22.05 24.93 2.82
CA SER A 123 22.23 24.90 4.29
C SER A 123 22.18 26.17 5.16
N SER A 124 22.19 27.41 4.64
CA SER A 124 22.21 28.63 5.49
C SER A 124 21.06 29.62 5.26
N GLN A 125 20.37 29.54 4.12
CA GLN A 125 19.07 30.19 3.87
C GLN A 125 18.12 29.18 3.23
N SER A 126 17.89 28.06 3.92
CA SER A 126 17.01 27.01 3.43
C SER A 126 15.56 27.47 3.43
N GLY A 127 15.03 27.80 2.25
CA GLY A 127 13.60 28.01 2.07
C GLY A 127 12.90 26.67 2.12
N PHE A 128 12.13 26.39 3.17
CA PHE A 128 11.33 25.16 3.23
C PHE A 128 10.22 25.18 2.16
N VAL A 129 10.17 24.14 1.35
CA VAL A 129 9.10 23.91 0.37
C VAL A 129 8.12 22.93 0.98
N ALA A 130 7.03 23.47 1.53
CA ALA A 130 6.00 22.66 2.19
C ALA A 130 5.30 21.73 1.19
N LEU A 131 5.60 20.43 1.25
CA LEU A 131 4.88 19.40 0.50
C LEU A 131 3.81 18.76 1.39
N PRO A 132 2.62 18.45 0.84
CA PRO A 132 1.60 17.76 1.61
C PRO A 132 2.03 16.33 1.92
N THR A 133 1.69 15.84 3.11
CA THR A 133 1.73 14.39 3.37
C THR A 133 0.56 13.76 2.64
N LEU A 134 0.84 12.82 1.75
CA LEU A 134 -0.19 12.07 1.05
C LEU A 134 -0.44 10.77 1.82
N ARG A 135 -1.72 10.46 2.04
CA ARG A 135 -2.15 9.22 2.68
C ARG A 135 -3.27 8.60 1.86
N ARG A 136 -3.13 7.32 1.54
CA ARG A 136 -4.17 6.51 0.94
C ARG A 136 -4.57 5.40 1.91
N GLN A 137 -5.86 5.16 2.03
CA GLN A 137 -6.39 4.09 2.87
C GLN A 137 -7.38 3.27 2.05
N ASP A 138 -7.13 1.98 1.94
CA ASP A 138 -7.97 1.02 1.24
C ASP A 138 -8.33 -0.14 2.18
N VAL A 139 -9.49 -0.76 1.98
CA VAL A 139 -9.84 -2.03 2.61
C VAL A 139 -9.65 -3.12 1.58
N ILE A 140 -8.79 -4.08 1.88
CA ILE A 140 -8.43 -5.18 0.98
C ILE A 140 -8.48 -6.51 1.73
N THR A 141 -8.55 -7.61 0.99
CA THR A 141 -8.38 -8.95 1.60
C THR A 141 -6.92 -9.20 1.96
N ARG A 142 -6.66 -10.11 2.91
CA ARG A 142 -5.29 -10.55 3.22
C ARG A 142 -4.62 -11.20 2.00
N SER A 143 -5.38 -11.91 1.18
CA SER A 143 -4.86 -12.52 -0.06
C SER A 143 -4.38 -11.47 -1.06
N GLU A 144 -5.16 -10.41 -1.28
CA GLU A 144 -4.78 -9.29 -2.14
C GLU A 144 -3.58 -8.53 -1.57
N ALA A 145 -3.50 -8.40 -0.25
CA ALA A 145 -2.35 -7.77 0.40
C ALA A 145 -1.06 -8.52 0.08
N LEU A 146 -1.05 -9.85 0.19
CA LEU A 146 0.11 -10.69 -0.09
C LEU A 146 0.53 -10.68 -1.57
N VAL A 147 -0.44 -10.59 -2.49
CA VAL A 147 -0.16 -10.54 -3.94
C VAL A 147 0.29 -9.15 -4.39
N GLY A 148 -0.32 -8.10 -3.81
CA GLY A 148 -0.03 -6.71 -4.13
C GLY A 148 1.24 -6.17 -3.48
N ASP A 149 1.88 -6.97 -2.62
CA ASP A 149 3.09 -6.61 -1.91
C ASP A 149 4.34 -6.84 -2.79
N SER A 150 5.17 -5.81 -2.93
CA SER A 150 6.42 -5.87 -3.69
C SER A 150 7.60 -5.64 -2.77
N ARG A 151 8.54 -6.60 -2.77
CA ARG A 151 9.81 -6.51 -2.04
C ARG A 151 10.91 -5.75 -2.79
N GLN A 152 10.59 -5.12 -3.91
CA GLN A 152 11.56 -4.35 -4.69
C GLN A 152 11.96 -3.05 -3.97
N HIS A 153 11.03 -2.46 -3.22
CA HIS A 153 11.23 -1.20 -2.50
C HIS A 153 10.72 -1.32 -1.08
N THR A 154 11.39 -0.62 -0.16
CA THR A 154 11.11 -0.75 1.28
C THR A 154 9.71 -0.21 1.60
N GLY A 155 9.33 0.90 0.97
CA GLY A 155 8.02 1.52 1.16
C GLY A 155 6.83 0.76 0.57
N SER A 156 7.04 -0.16 -0.37
CA SER A 156 5.97 -0.90 -1.05
C SER A 156 5.51 -2.15 -0.30
N HIS A 157 6.11 -2.47 0.83
CA HIS A 157 5.77 -3.63 1.64
C HIS A 157 5.51 -3.31 3.10
N GLY A 158 4.86 -4.24 3.80
CA GLY A 158 4.57 -4.13 5.23
C GLY A 158 4.09 -5.45 5.82
N ASP A 159 4.17 -5.59 7.13
CA ASP A 159 3.75 -6.82 7.80
C ASP A 159 2.22 -6.94 7.77
N VAL A 160 1.73 -7.95 7.06
CA VAL A 160 0.30 -8.28 7.04
C VAL A 160 -0.05 -8.97 8.36
N PRO A 161 -1.02 -8.45 9.15
CA PRO A 161 -1.37 -9.04 10.42
C PRO A 161 -1.98 -10.44 10.23
N LEU A 162 -1.60 -11.35 11.13
CA LEU A 162 -2.14 -12.70 11.17
C LEU A 162 -3.67 -12.68 11.31
N VAL A 163 -4.30 -13.75 10.84
CA VAL A 163 -5.73 -13.97 11.07
C VAL A 163 -5.92 -14.14 12.58
N PRO A 164 -6.80 -13.34 13.23
CA PRO A 164 -7.10 -13.55 14.64
C PRO A 164 -7.68 -14.96 14.83
N SER A 165 -7.11 -15.75 15.74
CA SER A 165 -7.66 -17.06 16.08
C SER A 165 -9.05 -16.89 16.68
N SER A 166 -9.99 -17.75 16.28
CA SER A 166 -11.28 -17.78 16.96
C SER A 166 -11.18 -18.63 18.23
N PHE A 167 -12.01 -18.35 19.23
CA PHE A 167 -12.16 -19.20 20.43
C PHE A 167 -12.42 -20.67 20.08
N TRP A 168 -13.09 -20.93 18.95
CA TRP A 168 -13.34 -22.27 18.44
C TRP A 168 -12.08 -22.93 17.90
N ASP A 169 -11.21 -22.19 17.22
CA ASP A 169 -9.92 -22.74 16.75
C ASP A 169 -9.02 -23.09 17.95
N ASP A 170 -8.98 -22.23 18.96
CA ASP A 170 -8.09 -22.40 20.11
C ASP A 170 -8.53 -23.55 21.05
N ILE A 171 -9.83 -23.86 21.14
CA ILE A 171 -10.36 -24.86 22.09
C ILE A 171 -10.91 -26.12 21.41
N ALA A 172 -11.64 -25.98 20.30
CA ALA A 172 -12.29 -27.14 19.69
C ALA A 172 -11.26 -28.06 19.01
N GLN A 173 -10.21 -27.50 18.40
CA GLN A 173 -9.21 -28.29 17.71
C GLN A 173 -8.47 -29.26 18.68
N PRO A 174 -7.96 -28.84 19.85
CA PRO A 174 -7.38 -29.77 20.82
C PRO A 174 -8.37 -30.84 21.31
N VAL A 175 -9.62 -30.46 21.58
CA VAL A 175 -10.64 -31.37 22.12
C VAL A 175 -10.99 -32.46 21.13
N VAL A 176 -11.10 -32.14 19.84
CA VAL A 176 -11.38 -33.14 18.79
C VAL A 176 -10.24 -34.16 18.69
N PHE A 177 -8.98 -33.72 18.76
CA PHE A 177 -7.84 -34.65 18.75
C PHE A 177 -7.82 -35.58 19.97
N ILE A 178 -8.09 -35.03 21.16
CA ILE A 178 -8.17 -35.83 22.40
C ILE A 178 -9.33 -36.83 22.31
N ALA A 179 -10.50 -36.41 21.84
CA ALA A 179 -11.67 -37.26 21.68
C ALA A 179 -11.43 -38.40 20.68
N ALA A 180 -10.80 -38.10 19.54
CA ALA A 180 -10.43 -39.09 18.53
C ALA A 180 -9.40 -40.11 19.07
N ALA A 181 -8.39 -39.65 19.81
CA ALA A 181 -7.42 -40.53 20.46
C ALA A 181 -8.11 -41.44 21.50
N ALA A 182 -8.99 -40.89 22.34
CA ALA A 182 -9.73 -41.65 23.34
C ALA A 182 -10.65 -42.72 22.71
N THR A 183 -11.36 -42.38 21.63
CA THR A 183 -12.20 -43.35 20.90
C THR A 183 -11.35 -44.45 20.25
N THR A 184 -10.19 -44.11 19.68
CA THR A 184 -9.27 -45.10 19.11
C THR A 184 -8.76 -46.08 20.16
N VAL A 185 -8.38 -45.57 21.35
CA VAL A 185 -7.98 -46.41 22.49
C VAL A 185 -9.14 -47.30 22.95
N LEU A 186 -10.34 -46.74 23.10
CA LEU A 186 -11.52 -47.49 23.51
C LEU A 186 -11.84 -48.63 22.51
N LEU A 187 -11.78 -48.35 21.20
CA LEU A 187 -11.99 -49.34 20.15
C LEU A 187 -10.91 -50.44 20.18
N LEU A 188 -9.65 -50.08 20.37
CA LEU A 188 -8.56 -51.05 20.49
C LEU A 188 -8.73 -51.99 21.69
N PHE A 189 -9.20 -51.49 22.83
CA PHE A 189 -9.44 -52.32 24.02
C PHE A 189 -10.71 -53.17 23.91
N THR A 190 -11.79 -52.64 23.32
CA THR A 190 -13.05 -53.39 23.17
C THR A 190 -12.96 -54.51 22.13
N VAL A 191 -12.17 -54.35 21.06
CA VAL A 191 -11.94 -55.43 20.08
C VAL A 191 -11.02 -56.53 20.62
N ARG A 192 -10.15 -56.22 21.59
CA ARG A 192 -9.21 -57.19 22.18
C ARG A 192 -9.78 -57.93 23.40
N SER A 193 -10.91 -57.48 23.96
CA SER A 193 -11.50 -58.06 25.18
C SER A 193 -12.61 -59.10 24.91
N GLN A 194 -12.78 -59.56 23.67
CA GLN A 194 -13.64 -60.69 23.29
C GLN A 194 -12.77 -61.89 22.92
#